data_AF-A0A1W1ZPU0-F1
#
_entry.id   AF-A0A1W1ZPU0-F1
#
_cell.length_a   1.000
_cell.length_b   1.000
_cell.length_c   1.000
_cell.angle_alpha   90.00
_cell.angle_beta   90.00
_cell.angle_gamma   90.00
#
_symmetry.space_group_name_H-M   'P 1'
#
loop_
_entity.id
_entity.type
_entity.pdbx_description
1 polymer ?
#
loop_
_entity_poly.entity_id
_entity_poly.type
_entity_poly.pdbx_seq_one_letter_code
_entity_poly.pdbx_strand_id
1 'polypeptide(L)'
;MAQRYVMSIDQGTTSTRCILFDARGRLVSVVQREHQQYFPRPGWVEHDAAEIWRNLSKIVPDALAQAGATAEQVVGLGIANQRETTVLWDRRTGAPVGRAIVWQDTRTDRMIEQLEREPGAKRVRELCGLPLTTYFSAPKIRWMLDQTPGLQERAERGEVLFGTIESWLIWNLTGGLHVTDVTNASRTMLMNLRTLSWDAELLEFFDIPRAMLPEIRSSTEVYGTTTTVVPGIRIAAALGDQQAALFGQTCFAPGEAKCTYGTGSFLLLNTGQTPVLSKHGMLTTVGFKIGDEPAVYALEGSMAVTGSLVQWFRDGLELISSAPEIETLARTVQDNGGCYIVPAFSGLFAPHWHSEARGVIAGLTSYITKGHLARAVLEATGWQTREVVDAMNADSGLALSTLKVDGGMTADNLLMQFIADVLDVPVVRPMVAETVSLGAAYAAGLSVGYWPDLEGLRRNWHRAGQWLPAMAPTRRDTEYAQWRQAVELTFGWMRPAHDSRRPAGTDLIDVILDDHRQIEHLLRELRNEDTDRARVLSELSALLGAHFAATERILHKRVDISLDQDILDLEAAVEAHIRDEERTLLNELRRSLSPSDRTALGRAFTAESRNYAAIVRTRPTIPHDE
;
A
#
# COMPACT_ATOMS: atom_id res chain seq x y z
N MET A 1 -30.06 -25.38 27.52
CA MET A 1 -29.09 -25.78 26.48
C MET A 1 -27.71 -25.37 26.96
N ALA A 2 -26.68 -26.21 26.78
CA ALA A 2 -25.32 -25.82 27.11
C ALA A 2 -24.91 -24.58 26.31
N GLN A 3 -24.22 -23.63 26.96
CA GLN A 3 -23.73 -22.43 26.28
C GLN A 3 -22.71 -22.82 25.21
N ARG A 4 -22.85 -22.23 24.02
CA ARG A 4 -22.01 -22.47 22.85
C ARG A 4 -21.27 -21.20 22.47
N TYR A 5 -20.12 -21.35 21.83
CA TYR A 5 -19.21 -20.26 21.50
C TYR A 5 -18.69 -20.38 20.08
N VAL A 6 -18.32 -19.26 19.48
CA VAL A 6 -17.48 -19.23 18.27
C VAL A 6 -16.10 -18.76 18.68
N MET A 7 -15.07 -19.47 18.22
CA MET A 7 -13.68 -19.09 18.45
C MET A 7 -13.15 -18.28 17.27
N SER A 8 -12.35 -17.27 17.56
CA SER A 8 -11.54 -16.56 16.57
C SER A 8 -10.08 -16.63 16.95
N ILE A 9 -9.23 -16.85 15.95
CA ILE A 9 -7.79 -16.59 16.02
C ILE A 9 -7.52 -15.35 15.18
N ASP A 10 -6.91 -14.34 15.78
CA ASP A 10 -6.41 -13.15 15.10
C ASP A 10 -4.88 -13.15 15.19
N GLN A 11 -4.22 -13.54 14.11
CA GLN A 11 -2.78 -13.50 13.98
C GLN A 11 -2.37 -12.14 13.39
N GLY A 12 -2.17 -11.14 14.25
CA GLY A 12 -1.68 -9.83 13.83
C GLY A 12 -0.16 -9.78 13.63
N THR A 13 0.34 -8.61 13.23
CA THR A 13 1.79 -8.41 13.00
C THR A 13 2.63 -8.46 14.26
N THR A 14 2.12 -8.00 15.40
CA THR A 14 2.90 -7.94 16.65
C THR A 14 2.49 -9.03 17.65
N SER A 15 1.28 -9.56 17.54
CA SER A 15 0.72 -10.50 18.50
C SER A 15 -0.27 -11.47 17.87
N THR A 16 -0.50 -12.57 18.56
CA THR A 16 -1.53 -13.56 18.23
C THR A 16 -2.56 -13.58 19.34
N ARG A 17 -3.84 -13.51 18.98
CA ARG A 17 -4.98 -13.48 19.89
C ARG A 17 -5.89 -14.67 19.64
N CYS A 18 -6.47 -15.20 20.71
CA CYS A 18 -7.57 -16.16 20.66
C CYS A 18 -8.72 -15.61 21.48
N ILE A 19 -9.90 -15.53 20.87
CA ILE A 19 -11.10 -14.91 21.46
C ILE A 19 -12.28 -15.86 21.31
N LEU A 20 -13.08 -15.99 22.37
CA LEU A 20 -14.37 -16.66 22.31
C LEU A 20 -15.50 -15.65 22.33
N PHE A 21 -16.49 -15.84 21.46
CA PHE A 21 -17.70 -15.02 21.36
C PHE A 21 -18.95 -15.85 21.67
N ASP A 22 -19.92 -15.24 22.36
CA ASP A 22 -21.23 -15.83 22.59
C ASP A 22 -22.22 -15.60 21.42
N ALA A 23 -23.46 -16.07 21.55
CA ALA A 23 -24.50 -15.94 20.53
C ALA A 23 -24.86 -14.48 20.17
N ARG A 24 -24.57 -13.53 21.05
CA ARG A 24 -24.82 -12.10 20.87
C ARG A 24 -23.59 -11.36 20.32
N GLY A 25 -22.53 -12.08 19.95
CA GLY A 25 -21.27 -11.50 19.49
C GLY A 25 -20.48 -10.81 20.61
N ARG A 26 -20.76 -11.12 21.88
CA ARG A 26 -20.03 -10.53 23.03
C ARG A 26 -18.78 -11.33 23.31
N LEU A 27 -17.69 -10.63 23.64
CA LEU A 27 -16.42 -11.21 24.05
C LEU A 27 -16.59 -11.94 25.40
N VAL A 28 -16.22 -13.22 25.43
CA VAL A 28 -16.29 -14.09 26.63
C VAL A 28 -14.91 -14.30 27.24
N SER A 29 -13.90 -14.55 26.41
CA SER A 29 -12.50 -14.61 26.82
C SER A 29 -11.61 -14.05 25.72
N VAL A 30 -10.45 -13.54 26.12
CA VAL A 30 -9.41 -13.03 25.22
C VAL A 30 -8.05 -13.37 25.81
N VAL A 31 -7.24 -14.09 25.04
CA VAL A 31 -5.85 -14.39 25.39
C VAL A 31 -4.97 -13.93 24.25
N GLN A 32 -3.91 -13.19 24.57
CA GLN A 32 -2.99 -12.62 23.61
C GLN A 32 -1.54 -12.96 24.00
N ARG A 33 -0.70 -13.21 23.00
CA ARG A 33 0.76 -13.27 23.16
C ARG A 33 1.46 -12.54 22.03
N GLU A 34 2.45 -11.73 22.38
CA GLU A 34 3.34 -11.10 21.40
C GLU A 34 4.34 -12.12 20.84
N HIS A 35 4.84 -11.84 19.64
CA HIS A 35 5.95 -12.58 19.03
C HIS A 35 7.05 -11.61 18.59
N GLN A 36 8.28 -12.11 18.55
CA GLN A 36 9.44 -11.29 18.27
C GLN A 36 9.42 -10.73 16.85
N GLN A 37 9.68 -9.43 16.74
CA GLN A 37 9.92 -8.74 15.47
C GLN A 37 11.41 -8.80 15.16
N TYR A 38 11.81 -9.38 14.03
CA TYR A 38 13.21 -9.48 13.63
C TYR A 38 13.54 -8.44 12.55
N PHE A 39 14.53 -7.60 12.83
CA PHE A 39 15.05 -6.57 11.93
C PHE A 39 16.52 -6.84 11.60
N PRO A 40 16.84 -7.84 10.77
CA PRO A 40 18.23 -8.24 10.51
C PRO A 40 19.03 -7.15 9.78
N ARG A 41 18.36 -6.30 8.99
CA ARG A 41 18.90 -5.18 8.24
C ARG A 41 17.86 -4.06 8.13
N PRO A 42 18.26 -2.82 7.84
CA PRO A 42 17.31 -1.75 7.52
C PRO A 42 16.35 -2.17 6.40
N GLY A 43 15.05 -1.92 6.59
CA GLY A 43 13.98 -2.30 5.65
C GLY A 43 13.59 -3.78 5.69
N TRP A 44 14.33 -4.64 6.41
CA TRP A 44 14.01 -6.06 6.51
C TRP A 44 13.20 -6.33 7.76
N VAL A 45 12.09 -7.07 7.61
CA VAL A 45 11.15 -7.41 8.68
C VAL A 45 10.79 -8.89 8.56
N GLU A 46 11.10 -9.66 9.59
CA GLU A 46 10.92 -11.11 9.61
C GLU A 46 10.20 -11.58 10.88
N HIS A 47 9.48 -12.70 10.77
CA HIS A 47 8.90 -13.43 11.91
C HIS A 47 9.35 -14.89 11.95
N ASP A 48 9.46 -15.47 13.15
CA ASP A 48 9.56 -16.93 13.31
C ASP A 48 8.16 -17.56 13.22
N ALA A 49 7.85 -18.22 12.11
CA ALA A 49 6.57 -18.91 11.90
C ALA A 49 6.33 -20.03 12.95
N ALA A 50 7.40 -20.64 13.45
CA ALA A 50 7.30 -21.63 14.53
C ALA A 50 7.03 -20.95 15.88
N GLU A 51 7.46 -19.71 16.11
CA GLU A 51 7.06 -18.93 17.30
C GLU A 51 5.58 -18.61 17.28
N ILE A 52 5.07 -18.14 16.14
CA ILE A 52 3.63 -17.88 15.93
C ILE A 52 2.82 -19.15 16.27
N TRP A 53 3.27 -20.31 15.77
CA TRP A 53 2.64 -21.59 16.08
C TRP A 53 2.71 -21.98 17.56
N ARG A 54 3.89 -21.83 18.19
CA ARG A 54 4.07 -22.07 19.64
C ARG A 54 3.18 -21.16 20.49
N ASN A 55 2.98 -19.91 20.08
CA ASN A 55 2.10 -18.97 20.75
C ASN A 55 0.65 -19.44 20.65
N LEU A 56 0.18 -19.79 19.44
CA LEU A 56 -1.16 -20.33 19.23
C LEU A 56 -1.42 -21.56 20.11
N SER A 57 -0.45 -22.49 20.14
CA SER A 57 -0.53 -23.73 20.95
C SER A 57 -0.71 -23.49 22.44
N LYS A 58 -0.33 -22.30 22.95
CA LYS A 58 -0.52 -21.91 24.35
C LYS A 58 -1.83 -21.16 24.56
N ILE A 59 -2.15 -20.21 23.70
CA ILE A 59 -3.29 -19.30 23.93
C ILE A 59 -4.65 -19.96 23.69
N VAL A 60 -4.76 -20.97 22.82
CA VAL A 60 -6.04 -21.62 22.54
C VAL A 60 -6.56 -22.38 23.77
N PRO A 61 -5.76 -23.26 24.43
CA PRO A 61 -6.16 -23.85 25.70
C PRO A 61 -6.46 -22.83 26.80
N ASP A 62 -5.63 -21.78 26.91
CA ASP A 62 -5.82 -20.71 27.90
C ASP A 62 -7.17 -19.99 27.71
N ALA A 63 -7.55 -19.70 26.45
CA ALA A 63 -8.81 -19.02 26.13
C ALA A 63 -10.04 -19.87 26.44
N LEU A 64 -9.97 -21.18 26.20
CA LEU A 64 -11.01 -22.13 26.61
C LEU A 64 -11.14 -22.21 28.14
N ALA A 65 -10.02 -22.32 28.83
CA ALA A 65 -9.98 -22.38 30.30
C ALA A 65 -10.56 -21.11 30.93
N GLN A 66 -10.20 -19.93 30.41
CA GLN A 66 -10.74 -18.65 30.88
C GLN A 66 -12.25 -18.53 30.65
N ALA A 67 -12.77 -19.10 29.56
CA ALA A 67 -14.21 -19.13 29.28
C ALA A 67 -14.96 -20.23 30.05
N GLY A 68 -14.25 -21.13 30.76
CA GLY A 68 -14.84 -22.33 31.33
C GLY A 68 -15.51 -23.23 30.28
N ALA A 69 -14.98 -23.24 29.06
CA ALA A 69 -15.55 -23.93 27.90
C ALA A 69 -14.73 -25.16 27.52
N THR A 70 -15.40 -26.18 26.99
CA THR A 70 -14.75 -27.32 26.32
C THR A 70 -14.72 -27.13 24.80
N ALA A 71 -13.92 -27.96 24.11
CA ALA A 71 -13.83 -27.93 22.65
C ALA A 71 -15.19 -28.19 21.98
N GLU A 72 -16.01 -29.07 22.55
CA GLU A 72 -17.34 -29.42 22.04
C GLU A 72 -18.35 -28.26 22.12
N GLN A 73 -18.09 -27.27 22.97
CA GLN A 73 -18.89 -26.05 23.05
C GLN A 73 -18.50 -25.02 21.98
N VAL A 74 -17.37 -25.19 21.31
CA VAL A 74 -16.94 -24.33 20.20
C VAL A 74 -17.56 -24.84 18.90
N VAL A 75 -18.52 -24.09 18.36
CA VAL A 75 -19.27 -24.53 17.17
C VAL A 75 -18.48 -24.35 15.88
N GLY A 76 -17.51 -23.44 15.87
CA GLY A 76 -16.63 -23.15 14.74
C GLY A 76 -15.47 -22.24 15.16
N LEU A 77 -14.39 -22.30 14.38
CA LEU A 77 -13.20 -21.48 14.49
C LEU A 77 -13.03 -20.66 13.20
N GLY A 78 -12.93 -19.34 13.35
CA GLY A 78 -12.53 -18.42 12.28
C GLY A 78 -11.11 -17.93 12.46
N ILE A 79 -10.36 -17.83 11.36
CA ILE A 79 -8.98 -17.34 11.35
C ILE A 79 -8.93 -15.99 10.62
N ALA A 80 -8.39 -14.98 11.30
CA ALA A 80 -7.92 -13.75 10.69
C ALA A 80 -6.41 -13.65 10.83
N ASN A 81 -5.75 -13.05 9.85
CA ASN A 81 -4.30 -12.96 9.83
C ASN A 81 -3.80 -11.67 9.17
N GLN A 82 -2.60 -11.24 9.59
CA GLN A 82 -1.83 -10.26 8.84
C GLN A 82 -1.64 -10.79 7.42
N ARG A 83 -2.02 -9.96 6.45
CA ARG A 83 -1.96 -10.30 5.04
C ARG A 83 -0.54 -10.18 4.51
N GLU A 84 -0.36 -10.65 3.28
CA GLU A 84 0.86 -10.68 2.46
C GLU A 84 2.07 -11.47 3.00
N THR A 85 2.22 -11.59 4.33
CA THR A 85 3.37 -12.23 4.99
C THR A 85 3.55 -13.67 4.49
N THR A 86 4.75 -13.95 3.97
CA THR A 86 5.05 -15.16 3.21
C THR A 86 5.78 -16.18 4.07
N VAL A 87 5.27 -17.41 4.12
CA VAL A 87 5.93 -18.56 4.74
C VAL A 87 6.18 -19.64 3.68
N LEU A 88 7.42 -20.16 3.62
CA LEU A 88 7.74 -21.37 2.89
C LEU A 88 8.13 -22.48 3.88
N TRP A 89 7.60 -23.69 3.70
CA TRP A 89 7.92 -24.84 4.56
C TRP A 89 8.04 -26.14 3.78
N ASP A 90 8.77 -27.10 4.35
CA ASP A 90 8.91 -28.44 3.79
C ASP A 90 7.61 -29.24 4.00
N ARG A 91 7.04 -29.78 2.92
CA ARG A 91 5.76 -30.50 2.94
C ARG A 91 5.77 -31.72 3.86
N ARG A 92 6.90 -32.40 3.96
CA ARG A 92 7.03 -33.68 4.67
C ARG A 92 7.30 -33.49 6.15
N THR A 93 8.18 -32.54 6.48
CA THR A 93 8.61 -32.31 7.88
C THR A 93 7.78 -31.24 8.57
N GLY A 94 7.11 -30.37 7.83
CA GLY A 94 6.42 -29.20 8.37
C GLY A 94 7.34 -28.08 8.84
N ALA A 95 8.66 -28.23 8.67
CA ALA A 95 9.63 -27.24 9.12
C ALA A 95 9.65 -26.04 8.15
N PRO A 96 9.57 -24.79 8.66
CA PRO A 96 9.82 -23.61 7.84
C PRO A 96 11.21 -23.67 7.20
N VAL A 97 11.31 -23.31 5.92
CA VAL A 97 12.57 -23.24 5.17
C VAL A 97 13.45 -22.10 5.71
N GLY A 98 12.82 -21.04 6.21
CA GLY A 98 13.44 -19.90 6.85
C GLY A 98 12.40 -19.12 7.64
N ARG A 99 12.76 -17.91 8.09
CA ARG A 99 11.79 -17.00 8.70
C ARG A 99 10.76 -16.54 7.67
N ALA A 100 9.57 -16.22 8.15
CA ALA A 100 8.54 -15.58 7.35
C ALA A 100 8.98 -14.16 6.99
N ILE A 101 8.78 -13.77 5.73
CA ILE A 101 9.04 -12.40 5.28
C ILE A 101 7.75 -11.61 5.43
N VAL A 102 7.79 -10.56 6.26
CA VAL A 102 6.62 -9.78 6.66
C VAL A 102 6.22 -8.81 5.54
N TRP A 103 4.96 -8.41 5.54
CA TRP A 103 4.40 -7.45 4.58
C TRP A 103 5.12 -6.10 4.55
N GLN A 104 5.66 -5.66 5.70
CA GLN A 104 6.43 -4.41 5.85
C GLN A 104 7.82 -4.47 5.22
N ASP A 105 8.29 -5.67 4.86
CA ASP A 105 9.65 -5.89 4.37
C ASP A 105 9.85 -5.31 2.97
N THR A 106 10.91 -4.52 2.80
CA THR A 106 11.27 -3.83 1.55
C THR A 106 12.44 -4.48 0.81
N ARG A 107 12.90 -5.68 1.19
CA ARG A 107 14.11 -6.31 0.63
C ARG A 107 14.02 -6.62 -0.87
N THR A 108 12.81 -6.63 -1.42
CA THR A 108 12.55 -6.92 -2.83
C THR A 108 12.46 -5.66 -3.68
N ASP A 109 12.86 -4.49 -3.16
CA ASP A 109 12.83 -3.19 -3.87
C ASP A 109 13.52 -3.24 -5.25
N ARG A 110 14.76 -3.72 -5.31
CA ARG A 110 15.53 -3.86 -6.56
C ARG A 110 14.90 -4.87 -7.52
N MET A 111 14.25 -5.90 -6.98
CA MET A 111 13.53 -6.88 -7.79
C MET A 111 12.28 -6.23 -8.40
N ILE A 112 11.57 -5.38 -7.66
CA ILE A 112 10.44 -4.61 -8.20
C ILE A 112 10.91 -3.71 -9.34
N GLU A 113 12.00 -2.95 -9.16
CA GLU A 113 12.55 -2.10 -10.24
C GLU A 113 12.93 -2.87 -11.51
N GLN A 114 13.33 -4.14 -11.36
CA GLN A 114 13.61 -5.03 -12.49
C GLN A 114 12.31 -5.51 -13.14
N LEU A 115 11.37 -6.03 -12.34
CA LEU A 115 10.07 -6.53 -12.80
C LEU A 115 9.25 -5.45 -13.50
N GLU A 116 9.34 -4.19 -13.10
CA GLU A 116 8.68 -3.07 -13.75
C GLU A 116 9.13 -2.84 -15.21
N ARG A 117 10.35 -3.30 -15.56
CA ARG A 117 10.92 -3.20 -16.90
C ARG A 117 10.63 -4.43 -17.77
N GLU A 118 10.13 -5.50 -17.17
CA GLU A 118 9.84 -6.75 -17.89
C GLU A 118 8.56 -6.63 -18.74
N PRO A 119 8.52 -7.29 -19.92
CA PRO A 119 7.29 -7.46 -20.67
C PRO A 119 6.22 -8.11 -19.79
N GLY A 120 5.03 -7.52 -19.73
CA GLY A 120 3.92 -8.04 -18.91
C GLY A 120 3.74 -7.35 -17.56
N ALA A 121 4.64 -6.45 -17.12
CA ALA A 121 4.50 -5.71 -15.86
C ALA A 121 3.12 -5.02 -15.71
N LYS A 122 2.60 -4.41 -16.79
CA LYS A 122 1.26 -3.79 -16.80
C LYS A 122 0.12 -4.80 -16.62
N ARG A 123 0.31 -6.02 -17.14
CA ARG A 123 -0.69 -7.08 -17.12
C ARG A 123 -0.92 -7.61 -15.70
N VAL A 124 0.10 -7.56 -14.85
CA VAL A 124 0.00 -7.96 -13.44
C VAL A 124 -1.18 -7.27 -12.75
N ARG A 125 -1.24 -5.93 -12.84
CA ARG A 125 -2.32 -5.15 -12.22
C ARG A 125 -3.68 -5.44 -12.82
N GLU A 126 -3.77 -5.70 -14.13
CA GLU A 126 -5.03 -6.02 -14.79
C GLU A 126 -5.62 -7.36 -14.33
N LEU A 127 -4.76 -8.34 -14.03
CA LEU A 127 -5.15 -9.68 -13.59
C LEU A 127 -5.43 -9.75 -12.10
N CYS A 128 -4.54 -9.21 -11.26
CA CYS A 128 -4.62 -9.36 -9.80
C CYS A 128 -5.10 -8.10 -9.05
N GLY A 129 -5.24 -6.95 -9.72
CA GLY A 129 -5.71 -5.70 -9.11
C GLY A 129 -4.67 -4.95 -8.28
N LEU A 130 -3.42 -5.41 -8.26
CA LEU A 130 -2.35 -4.91 -7.40
C LEU A 130 -1.18 -4.29 -8.21
N PRO A 131 -0.56 -3.21 -7.73
CA PRO A 131 0.68 -2.69 -8.31
C PRO A 131 1.89 -3.57 -7.96
N LEU A 132 2.94 -3.50 -8.77
CA LEU A 132 4.26 -4.07 -8.43
C LEU A 132 4.86 -3.27 -7.28
N THR A 133 4.91 -3.86 -6.09
CA THR A 133 5.50 -3.25 -4.90
C THR A 133 6.08 -4.34 -3.99
N THR A 134 6.91 -3.94 -3.04
CA THR A 134 7.49 -4.87 -2.05
C THR A 134 6.46 -5.43 -1.07
N TYR A 135 5.24 -4.90 -1.04
CA TYR A 135 4.22 -5.22 -0.05
C TYR A 135 3.74 -6.67 -0.15
N PHE A 136 3.52 -7.17 -1.37
CA PHE A 136 2.80 -8.42 -1.64
C PHE A 136 3.67 -9.69 -1.65
N SER A 137 3.03 -10.86 -1.68
CA SER A 137 3.73 -12.14 -1.45
C SER A 137 4.62 -12.61 -2.60
N ALA A 138 4.24 -12.42 -3.87
CA ALA A 138 4.97 -13.00 -5.02
C ALA A 138 6.46 -12.62 -5.08
N PRO A 139 6.84 -11.33 -4.97
CA PRO A 139 8.26 -10.95 -4.92
C PRO A 139 9.01 -11.60 -3.74
N LYS A 140 8.34 -11.79 -2.59
CA LYS A 140 8.92 -12.43 -1.41
C LYS A 140 9.16 -13.92 -1.64
N ILE A 141 8.23 -14.61 -2.31
CA ILE A 141 8.39 -16.02 -2.70
C ILE A 141 9.58 -16.16 -3.64
N ARG A 142 9.61 -15.36 -4.72
CA ARG A 142 10.71 -15.36 -5.71
C ARG A 142 12.05 -15.15 -5.04
N TRP A 143 12.15 -14.14 -4.17
CA TRP A 143 13.37 -13.87 -3.40
C TRP A 143 13.80 -15.08 -2.56
N MET A 144 12.89 -15.73 -1.83
CA MET A 144 13.23 -16.89 -1.00
C MET A 144 13.74 -18.08 -1.83
N LEU A 145 13.15 -18.30 -3.02
CA LEU A 145 13.58 -19.31 -3.98
C LEU A 145 14.99 -19.00 -4.53
N ASP A 146 15.28 -17.74 -4.85
CA ASP A 146 16.60 -17.31 -5.36
C ASP A 146 17.71 -17.40 -4.33
N GLN A 147 17.41 -17.12 -3.06
CA GLN A 147 18.43 -17.09 -2.00
C GLN A 147 18.85 -18.47 -1.51
N THR A 148 18.06 -19.51 -1.78
CA THR A 148 18.28 -20.85 -1.23
C THR A 148 18.62 -21.84 -2.34
N PRO A 149 19.90 -22.24 -2.51
CA PRO A 149 20.30 -23.18 -3.55
C PRO A 149 19.48 -24.47 -3.52
N GLY A 150 18.95 -24.89 -4.66
CA GLY A 150 18.14 -26.10 -4.79
C GLY A 150 16.67 -25.95 -4.38
N LEU A 151 16.24 -24.77 -3.89
CA LEU A 151 14.87 -24.59 -3.40
C LEU A 151 13.84 -24.50 -4.53
N GLN A 152 14.20 -23.90 -5.66
CA GLN A 152 13.37 -23.85 -6.88
C GLN A 152 12.99 -25.26 -7.33
N GLU A 153 13.97 -26.15 -7.54
CA GLU A 153 13.73 -27.50 -8.03
C GLU A 153 12.92 -28.33 -7.04
N ARG A 154 13.09 -28.08 -5.74
CA ARG A 154 12.27 -28.72 -4.69
C ARG A 154 10.82 -28.21 -4.72
N ALA A 155 10.61 -26.91 -4.94
CA ALA A 155 9.28 -26.32 -5.09
C ALA A 155 8.57 -26.85 -6.34
N GLU A 156 9.28 -27.00 -7.46
CA GLU A 156 8.76 -27.61 -8.70
C GLU A 156 8.33 -29.08 -8.50
N ARG A 157 9.05 -29.83 -7.65
CA ARG A 157 8.66 -31.20 -7.23
C ARG A 157 7.54 -31.23 -6.18
N GLY A 158 7.04 -30.08 -5.73
CA GLY A 158 6.00 -29.97 -4.71
C GLY A 158 6.45 -30.37 -3.29
N GLU A 159 7.76 -30.37 -3.04
CA GLU A 159 8.36 -30.67 -1.72
C GLU A 159 8.35 -29.47 -0.77
N VAL A 160 8.20 -28.26 -1.33
CA VAL A 160 8.11 -26.99 -0.60
C VAL A 160 6.71 -26.42 -0.81
N LEU A 161 6.07 -26.00 0.26
CA LEU A 161 4.77 -25.35 0.24
C LEU A 161 4.94 -23.86 0.53
N PHE A 162 4.09 -23.06 -0.11
CA PHE A 162 3.84 -21.66 0.19
C PHE A 162 2.52 -21.51 0.93
N GLY A 163 2.45 -20.49 1.77
CA GLY A 163 1.20 -19.96 2.28
C GLY A 163 1.40 -18.60 2.91
N THR A 164 0.34 -17.80 2.89
CA THR A 164 0.16 -16.74 3.88
C THR A 164 -0.15 -17.34 5.25
N ILE A 165 -0.24 -16.51 6.29
CA ILE A 165 -0.26 -17.01 7.66
C ILE A 165 -1.47 -17.92 7.95
N GLU A 166 -2.66 -17.64 7.44
CA GLU A 166 -3.81 -18.54 7.62
C GLU A 166 -3.57 -19.94 7.05
N SER A 167 -2.93 -20.04 5.89
CA SER A 167 -2.58 -21.32 5.27
C SER A 167 -1.61 -22.10 6.17
N TRP A 168 -0.62 -21.40 6.74
CA TRP A 168 0.32 -21.98 7.71
C TRP A 168 -0.41 -22.47 8.98
N LEU A 169 -1.34 -21.68 9.52
CA LEU A 169 -2.10 -22.04 10.72
C LEU A 169 -3.04 -23.22 10.45
N ILE A 170 -3.78 -23.21 9.34
CA ILE A 170 -4.68 -24.30 8.94
C ILE A 170 -3.89 -25.59 8.74
N TRP A 171 -2.73 -25.52 8.07
CA TRP A 171 -1.87 -26.69 7.87
C TRP A 171 -1.45 -27.33 9.20
N ASN A 172 -0.98 -26.52 10.16
CA ASN A 172 -0.56 -27.02 11.47
C ASN A 172 -1.74 -27.52 12.32
N LEU A 173 -2.86 -26.82 12.32
CA LEU A 173 -4.06 -27.17 13.09
C LEU A 173 -4.70 -28.48 12.62
N THR A 174 -4.66 -28.74 11.31
CA THR A 174 -5.28 -29.94 10.70
C THR A 174 -4.32 -31.10 10.51
N GLY A 175 -3.00 -30.85 10.64
CA GLY A 175 -1.96 -31.85 10.38
C GLY A 175 -1.68 -32.08 8.89
N GLY A 176 -1.98 -31.10 8.03
CA GLY A 176 -1.55 -31.14 6.62
C GLY A 176 -2.48 -30.53 5.58
N LEU A 177 -3.66 -30.01 5.96
CA LEU A 177 -4.57 -29.38 4.99
C LEU A 177 -3.94 -28.08 4.44
N HIS A 178 -3.76 -28.02 3.13
CA HIS A 178 -3.07 -26.91 2.47
C HIS A 178 -4.06 -26.11 1.62
N VAL A 179 -4.70 -25.13 2.26
CA VAL A 179 -5.76 -24.29 1.69
C VAL A 179 -5.56 -22.84 2.10
N THR A 180 -6.04 -21.90 1.27
CA THR A 180 -6.13 -20.46 1.54
C THR A 180 -7.52 -19.98 1.16
N ASP A 181 -7.95 -18.83 1.67
CA ASP A 181 -9.19 -18.20 1.22
C ASP A 181 -8.94 -17.19 0.09
N VAL A 182 -9.98 -16.85 -0.67
CA VAL A 182 -9.91 -15.87 -1.76
C VAL A 182 -9.41 -14.48 -1.33
N THR A 183 -9.65 -14.06 -0.08
CA THR A 183 -9.19 -12.74 0.39
C THR A 183 -7.68 -12.74 0.53
N ASN A 184 -7.09 -13.71 1.23
CA ASN A 184 -5.64 -13.86 1.34
C ASN A 184 -4.97 -14.15 -0.01
N ALA A 185 -5.54 -15.05 -0.82
CA ALA A 185 -5.04 -15.35 -2.15
C ALA A 185 -4.97 -14.10 -3.05
N SER A 186 -5.96 -13.20 -2.96
CA SER A 186 -5.96 -11.95 -3.72
C SER A 186 -4.81 -10.99 -3.36
N ARG A 187 -4.11 -11.21 -2.25
CA ARG A 187 -2.99 -10.39 -1.76
C ARG A 187 -1.62 -10.88 -2.19
N THR A 188 -1.58 -12.00 -2.90
CA THR A 188 -0.32 -12.66 -3.27
C THR A 188 0.29 -12.12 -4.56
N MET A 189 -0.50 -11.41 -5.39
CA MET A 189 -0.22 -11.12 -6.81
C MET A 189 -0.23 -12.34 -7.75
N LEU A 190 -0.72 -13.50 -7.31
CA LEU A 190 -0.74 -14.73 -8.10
C LEU A 190 -2.16 -15.21 -8.47
N MET A 191 -3.18 -14.63 -7.84
CA MET A 191 -4.57 -14.95 -8.13
C MET A 191 -5.16 -13.96 -9.14
N ASN A 192 -5.84 -14.47 -10.16
CA ASN A 192 -6.66 -13.66 -11.04
C ASN A 192 -7.97 -13.31 -10.36
N LEU A 193 -8.27 -12.02 -10.25
CA LEU A 193 -9.46 -11.54 -9.54
C LEU A 193 -10.76 -11.95 -10.22
N ARG A 194 -10.77 -12.23 -11.52
CA ARG A 194 -12.00 -12.60 -12.24
C ARG A 194 -12.30 -14.09 -12.13
N THR A 195 -11.28 -14.93 -12.22
CA THR A 195 -11.44 -16.39 -12.15
C THR A 195 -11.36 -16.93 -10.72
N LEU A 196 -10.81 -16.16 -9.79
CA LEU A 196 -10.54 -16.55 -8.39
C LEU A 196 -9.67 -17.81 -8.30
N SER A 197 -8.72 -17.94 -9.23
CA SER A 197 -7.79 -19.05 -9.32
C SER A 197 -6.36 -18.55 -9.49
N TRP A 198 -5.38 -19.41 -9.15
CA TRP A 198 -3.98 -19.16 -9.50
C TRP A 198 -3.83 -19.03 -11.02
N ASP A 199 -3.28 -17.90 -11.44
CA ASP A 199 -3.19 -17.48 -12.84
C ASP A 199 -1.87 -17.94 -13.46
N ALA A 200 -1.93 -18.53 -14.65
CA ALA A 200 -0.72 -19.05 -15.30
C ALA A 200 0.24 -17.93 -15.75
N GLU A 201 -0.28 -16.79 -16.23
CA GLU A 201 0.55 -15.67 -16.68
C GLU A 201 1.27 -15.03 -15.49
N LEU A 202 0.57 -14.86 -14.36
CA LEU A 202 1.20 -14.33 -13.14
C LEU A 202 2.28 -15.29 -12.60
N LEU A 203 2.01 -16.59 -12.59
CA LEU A 203 2.98 -17.58 -12.13
C LEU A 203 4.22 -17.63 -13.01
N GLU A 204 4.07 -17.56 -14.33
CA GLU A 204 5.18 -17.47 -15.27
C GLU A 204 5.97 -16.17 -15.08
N PHE A 205 5.30 -15.03 -14.95
CA PHE A 205 5.93 -13.72 -14.75
C PHE A 205 6.82 -13.66 -13.50
N PHE A 206 6.38 -14.27 -12.40
CA PHE A 206 7.15 -14.34 -11.16
C PHE A 206 8.02 -15.60 -11.04
N ASP A 207 8.01 -16.50 -12.04
CA ASP A 207 8.67 -17.82 -12.01
C ASP A 207 8.30 -18.67 -10.78
N ILE A 208 7.03 -18.73 -10.40
CA ILE A 208 6.56 -19.43 -9.18
C ILE A 208 5.91 -20.78 -9.54
N PRO A 209 6.45 -21.91 -9.04
CA PRO A 209 5.87 -23.23 -9.32
C PRO A 209 4.47 -23.40 -8.72
N ARG A 210 3.48 -23.72 -9.56
CA ARG A 210 2.09 -23.97 -9.10
C ARG A 210 1.99 -25.05 -8.03
N ALA A 211 2.89 -26.03 -8.04
CA ALA A 211 2.90 -27.17 -7.12
C ALA A 211 3.07 -26.79 -5.63
N MET A 212 3.60 -25.59 -5.35
CA MET A 212 3.78 -25.11 -3.98
C MET A 212 2.55 -24.38 -3.42
N LEU A 213 1.55 -24.06 -4.23
CA LEU A 213 0.45 -23.18 -3.85
C LEU A 213 -0.70 -23.92 -3.16
N PRO A 214 -1.36 -23.31 -2.16
CA PRO A 214 -2.53 -23.89 -1.52
C PRO A 214 -3.74 -23.93 -2.46
N GLU A 215 -4.71 -24.79 -2.18
CA GLU A 215 -6.02 -24.71 -2.85
C GLU A 215 -6.76 -23.43 -2.40
N ILE A 216 -7.26 -22.63 -3.34
CA ILE A 216 -8.05 -21.42 -3.03
C ILE A 216 -9.51 -21.84 -2.77
N ARG A 217 -10.04 -21.42 -1.63
CA ARG A 217 -11.42 -21.69 -1.17
C ARG A 217 -12.17 -20.41 -0.83
N SER A 218 -13.47 -20.52 -0.56
CA SER A 218 -14.26 -19.38 -0.08
C SER A 218 -13.80 -18.97 1.32
N SER A 219 -14.11 -17.74 1.71
CA SER A 219 -13.79 -17.19 3.03
C SER A 219 -14.64 -17.78 4.16
N THR A 220 -15.80 -18.34 3.81
CA THR A 220 -16.80 -18.86 4.76
C THR A 220 -17.29 -20.23 4.32
N GLU A 221 -16.58 -21.27 4.73
CA GLU A 221 -16.91 -22.69 4.54
C GLU A 221 -16.13 -23.55 5.55
N VAL A 222 -16.57 -24.79 5.78
CA VAL A 222 -15.84 -25.73 6.65
C VAL A 222 -14.66 -26.33 5.88
N TYR A 223 -13.45 -25.86 6.16
CA TYR A 223 -12.22 -26.38 5.53
C TYR A 223 -11.84 -27.77 6.07
N GLY A 224 -11.93 -27.93 7.39
CA GLY A 224 -11.43 -29.10 8.09
C GLY A 224 -11.69 -29.02 9.59
N THR A 225 -11.14 -29.99 10.33
CA THR A 225 -11.25 -30.06 11.79
C THR A 225 -9.85 -30.09 12.40
N THR A 226 -9.68 -29.40 13.52
CA THR A 226 -8.41 -29.40 14.25
C THR A 226 -8.05 -30.81 14.72
N THR A 227 -6.79 -31.20 14.54
CA THR A 227 -6.20 -32.46 15.01
C THR A 227 -5.10 -32.20 16.04
N THR A 228 -4.58 -30.97 16.11
CA THR A 228 -3.53 -30.53 17.05
C THR A 228 -4.03 -29.37 17.91
N VAL A 229 -3.26 -29.02 18.97
CA VAL A 229 -3.58 -28.01 20.01
C VAL A 229 -4.81 -28.35 20.83
N VAL A 230 -5.99 -28.33 20.22
CA VAL A 230 -7.27 -28.80 20.78
C VAL A 230 -8.04 -29.51 19.65
N PRO A 231 -8.08 -30.85 19.64
CA PRO A 231 -8.76 -31.60 18.57
C PRO A 231 -10.28 -31.41 18.57
N GLY A 232 -10.90 -31.50 17.37
CA GLY A 232 -12.36 -31.58 17.21
C GLY A 232 -13.08 -30.27 16.89
N ILE A 233 -12.36 -29.14 16.78
CA ILE A 233 -12.95 -27.84 16.44
C ILE A 233 -12.98 -27.68 14.92
N ARG A 234 -14.14 -27.34 14.36
CA ARG A 234 -14.28 -27.08 12.91
C ARG A 234 -13.68 -25.74 12.54
N ILE A 235 -12.71 -25.73 11.62
CA ILE A 235 -12.20 -24.50 11.01
C ILE A 235 -13.16 -24.13 9.88
N ALA A 236 -13.90 -23.03 10.06
CA ALA A 236 -15.08 -22.70 9.27
C ALA A 236 -15.02 -21.33 8.58
N ALA A 237 -13.92 -20.60 8.75
CA ALA A 237 -13.64 -19.38 8.02
C ALA A 237 -12.16 -19.02 8.09
N ALA A 238 -11.68 -18.36 7.04
CA ALA A 238 -10.39 -17.67 7.00
C ALA A 238 -10.58 -16.38 6.19
N LEU A 239 -10.04 -15.27 6.70
CA LEU A 239 -10.05 -13.97 6.04
C LEU A 239 -8.76 -13.23 6.33
N GLY A 240 -8.25 -12.46 5.37
CA GLY A 240 -7.25 -11.45 5.66
C GLY A 240 -7.79 -10.45 6.68
N ASP A 241 -6.96 -9.98 7.62
CA ASP A 241 -7.37 -9.14 8.76
C ASP A 241 -8.26 -7.94 8.39
N GLN A 242 -7.91 -7.20 7.33
CA GLN A 242 -8.69 -6.03 6.92
C GLN A 242 -10.05 -6.41 6.32
N GLN A 243 -10.12 -7.51 5.59
CA GLN A 243 -11.36 -8.11 5.10
C GLN A 243 -12.21 -8.70 6.24
N ALA A 244 -11.57 -9.30 7.26
CA ALA A 244 -12.24 -9.72 8.48
C ALA A 244 -12.85 -8.50 9.19
N ALA A 245 -12.13 -7.39 9.32
CA ALA A 245 -12.70 -6.15 9.87
C ALA A 245 -13.86 -5.59 9.01
N LEU A 246 -13.79 -5.66 7.68
CA LEU A 246 -14.92 -5.31 6.78
C LEU A 246 -16.16 -6.17 7.08
N PHE A 247 -15.95 -7.48 7.26
CA PHE A 247 -17.01 -8.43 7.60
C PHE A 247 -17.56 -8.20 9.02
N GLY A 248 -16.70 -7.98 10.01
CA GLY A 248 -17.05 -7.72 11.40
C GLY A 248 -17.77 -6.39 11.60
N GLN A 249 -17.47 -5.40 10.75
CA GLN A 249 -18.22 -4.15 10.67
C GLN A 249 -19.57 -4.31 9.94
N THR A 250 -19.89 -5.50 9.42
CA THR A 250 -21.12 -5.81 8.67
C THR A 250 -21.29 -4.96 7.41
N CYS A 251 -20.18 -4.67 6.72
CA CYS A 251 -20.18 -3.96 5.44
C CYS A 251 -20.46 -4.93 4.28
N PHE A 252 -21.68 -5.46 4.23
CA PHE A 252 -22.11 -6.48 3.26
C PHE A 252 -22.67 -5.90 1.97
N ALA A 253 -23.07 -4.63 1.94
CA ALA A 253 -23.66 -3.98 0.78
C ALA A 253 -22.66 -3.07 0.04
N PRO A 254 -22.78 -2.91 -1.29
CA PRO A 254 -21.99 -1.93 -2.04
C PRO A 254 -22.13 -0.52 -1.46
N GLY A 255 -21.03 0.22 -1.36
CA GLY A 255 -21.01 1.56 -0.78
C GLY A 255 -20.77 1.59 0.73
N GLU A 256 -20.89 0.45 1.42
CA GLU A 256 -20.51 0.35 2.83
C GLU A 256 -19.00 0.21 2.96
N ALA A 257 -18.40 1.07 3.78
CA ALA A 257 -16.97 1.07 4.02
C ALA A 257 -16.63 1.02 5.50
N LYS A 258 -15.40 0.58 5.77
CA LYS A 258 -14.78 0.74 7.07
C LYS A 258 -13.38 1.33 6.95
N CYS A 259 -12.90 1.99 7.99
CA CYS A 259 -11.50 2.33 8.15
C CYS A 259 -10.98 1.88 9.52
N THR A 260 -9.88 1.12 9.51
CA THR A 260 -9.17 0.72 10.72
C THR A 260 -8.05 1.71 10.98
N TYR A 261 -8.09 2.45 12.09
CA TYR A 261 -7.10 3.45 12.48
C TYR A 261 -6.11 2.91 13.51
N GLY A 262 -4.93 2.49 13.04
CA GLY A 262 -3.82 1.99 13.85
C GLY A 262 -2.53 2.77 13.56
N THR A 263 -1.38 2.09 13.58
CA THR A 263 -0.08 2.68 13.18
C THR A 263 -0.17 3.32 11.78
N GLY A 264 -0.64 2.53 10.81
CA GLY A 264 -1.22 3.00 9.56
C GLY A 264 -2.74 2.83 9.59
N SER A 265 -3.42 3.34 8.56
CA SER A 265 -4.87 3.21 8.42
C SER A 265 -5.26 2.53 7.12
N PHE A 266 -6.24 1.63 7.19
CA PHE A 266 -6.68 0.84 6.04
C PHE A 266 -8.18 1.02 5.84
N LEU A 267 -8.54 1.67 4.74
CA LEU A 267 -9.92 1.91 4.33
C LEU A 267 -10.31 0.87 3.30
N LEU A 268 -11.42 0.17 3.52
CA LEU A 268 -11.99 -0.79 2.57
C LEU A 268 -13.42 -0.39 2.25
N LEU A 269 -13.74 -0.28 0.96
CA LEU A 269 -15.06 -0.02 0.43
C LEU A 269 -15.58 -1.27 -0.28
N ASN A 270 -16.74 -1.79 0.13
CA ASN A 270 -17.42 -2.88 -0.57
C ASN A 270 -17.92 -2.37 -1.94
N THR A 271 -17.53 -3.04 -3.03
CA THR A 271 -17.93 -2.69 -4.40
C THR A 271 -18.89 -3.70 -5.03
N GLY A 272 -19.44 -4.62 -4.25
CA GLY A 272 -20.34 -5.66 -4.71
C GLY A 272 -19.63 -6.76 -5.50
N GLN A 273 -20.34 -7.36 -6.45
CA GLN A 273 -19.90 -8.59 -7.13
C GLN A 273 -19.02 -8.36 -8.37
N THR A 274 -18.64 -7.11 -8.65
CA THR A 274 -17.80 -6.75 -9.79
C THR A 274 -16.52 -6.09 -9.29
N PRO A 275 -15.32 -6.55 -9.71
CA PRO A 275 -14.08 -5.90 -9.35
C PRO A 275 -13.98 -4.54 -10.04
N VAL A 276 -13.76 -3.49 -9.24
CA VAL A 276 -13.50 -2.13 -9.73
C VAL A 276 -11.99 -1.94 -9.83
N LEU A 277 -11.45 -1.91 -11.04
CA LEU A 277 -10.02 -1.61 -11.26
C LEU A 277 -9.77 -0.12 -11.05
N SER A 278 -8.96 0.21 -10.05
CA SER A 278 -8.67 1.60 -9.71
C SER A 278 -7.90 2.33 -10.81
N LYS A 279 -8.25 3.60 -11.05
CA LYS A 279 -7.47 4.57 -11.81
C LYS A 279 -6.87 5.67 -10.92
N HIS A 280 -7.24 5.70 -9.64
CA HIS A 280 -6.81 6.71 -8.66
C HIS A 280 -5.94 6.13 -7.54
N GLY A 281 -5.14 5.11 -7.85
CA GLY A 281 -4.11 4.58 -6.95
C GLY A 281 -4.61 3.68 -5.81
N MET A 282 -5.84 3.17 -5.87
CA MET A 282 -6.35 2.16 -4.92
C MET A 282 -5.97 0.74 -5.34
N LEU A 283 -6.02 -0.18 -4.38
CA LEU A 283 -5.94 -1.61 -4.62
C LEU A 283 -7.33 -2.16 -4.94
N THR A 284 -7.43 -3.03 -5.94
CA THR A 284 -8.64 -3.84 -6.17
C THR A 284 -8.41 -5.21 -5.55
N THR A 285 -9.32 -5.67 -4.69
CA THR A 285 -9.14 -6.91 -3.93
C THR A 285 -10.46 -7.65 -3.74
N VAL A 286 -10.40 -8.91 -3.31
CA VAL A 286 -11.60 -9.63 -2.86
C VAL A 286 -11.91 -9.18 -1.42
N GLY A 287 -13.16 -8.79 -1.18
CA GLY A 287 -13.69 -8.46 0.13
C GLY A 287 -14.02 -9.72 0.94
N PHE A 288 -14.79 -10.65 0.37
CA PHE A 288 -15.07 -11.98 0.93
C PHE A 288 -15.82 -12.86 -0.09
N LYS A 289 -15.87 -14.17 0.14
CA LYS A 289 -16.76 -15.11 -0.56
C LYS A 289 -17.42 -16.07 0.43
N ILE A 290 -18.73 -16.28 0.31
CA ILE A 290 -19.51 -17.14 1.21
C ILE A 290 -19.91 -18.41 0.46
N GLY A 291 -19.27 -19.54 0.78
CA GLY A 291 -19.49 -20.82 0.08
C GLY A 291 -19.44 -20.66 -1.44
N ASP A 292 -20.54 -21.06 -2.11
CA ASP A 292 -20.70 -21.01 -3.57
C ASP A 292 -21.27 -19.68 -4.08
N GLU A 293 -21.58 -18.71 -3.21
CA GLU A 293 -22.08 -17.40 -3.64
C GLU A 293 -21.02 -16.63 -4.45
N PRO A 294 -21.44 -15.70 -5.33
CA PRO A 294 -20.51 -14.81 -6.02
C PRO A 294 -19.62 -14.05 -5.04
N ALA A 295 -18.34 -13.92 -5.36
CA ALA A 295 -17.42 -13.14 -4.53
C ALA A 295 -17.84 -11.67 -4.47
N VAL A 296 -17.63 -11.07 -3.31
CA VAL A 296 -17.75 -9.63 -3.08
C VAL A 296 -16.35 -9.03 -3.13
N TYR A 297 -16.20 -7.94 -3.87
CA TYR A 297 -14.94 -7.22 -4.05
C TYR A 297 -14.89 -5.96 -3.20
N ALA A 298 -13.69 -5.44 -3.04
CA ALA A 298 -13.45 -4.18 -2.37
C ALA A 298 -12.39 -3.34 -3.10
N LEU A 299 -12.52 -2.02 -2.97
CA LEU A 299 -11.40 -1.11 -3.11
C LEU A 299 -10.74 -0.95 -1.75
N GLU A 300 -9.41 -0.92 -1.75
CA GLU A 300 -8.61 -0.72 -0.54
C GLU A 300 -7.62 0.42 -0.73
N GLY A 301 -7.61 1.32 0.25
CA GLY A 301 -6.68 2.44 0.34
C GLY A 301 -5.92 2.36 1.66
N SER A 302 -4.60 2.44 1.57
CA SER A 302 -3.70 2.37 2.73
C SER A 302 -3.05 3.72 2.97
N MET A 303 -3.16 4.23 4.19
CA MET A 303 -2.45 5.40 4.69
C MET A 303 -1.31 4.93 5.58
N ALA A 304 -0.06 5.15 5.15
CA ALA A 304 1.13 4.63 5.83
C ALA A 304 1.26 5.12 7.28
N VAL A 305 1.01 6.41 7.50
CA VAL A 305 1.35 7.11 8.74
C VAL A 305 0.12 7.84 9.27
N THR A 306 -0.47 7.29 10.33
CA THR A 306 -1.62 7.87 11.05
C THR A 306 -1.36 7.82 12.55
N GLY A 307 -1.55 6.67 13.20
CA GLY A 307 -1.20 6.50 14.62
C GLY A 307 0.30 6.62 14.87
N SER A 308 1.14 6.24 13.91
CA SER A 308 2.58 6.48 13.99
C SER A 308 2.95 7.96 13.96
N LEU A 309 2.11 8.86 13.42
CA LEU A 309 2.32 10.30 13.53
C LEU A 309 2.15 10.77 14.97
N VAL A 310 1.11 10.30 15.66
CA VAL A 310 0.91 10.55 17.10
C VAL A 310 2.07 9.97 17.91
N GLN A 311 2.51 8.76 17.57
CA GLN A 311 3.67 8.14 18.21
C GLN A 311 4.94 8.96 18.00
N TRP A 312 5.20 9.44 16.79
CA TRP A 312 6.36 10.29 16.50
C TRP A 312 6.28 11.63 17.25
N PHE A 313 5.09 12.22 17.39
CA PHE A 313 4.88 13.43 18.17
C PHE A 313 5.20 13.22 19.67
N ARG A 314 4.98 12.01 20.18
CA ARG A 314 5.34 11.58 21.54
C ARG A 314 6.82 11.24 21.68
N ASP A 315 7.33 10.30 20.89
CA ASP A 315 8.66 9.71 21.07
C ASP A 315 9.76 10.52 20.39
N GLY A 316 9.44 11.17 19.27
CA GLY A 316 10.40 11.92 18.45
C GLY A 316 10.49 13.40 18.81
N LEU A 317 9.35 14.05 19.06
CA LEU A 317 9.31 15.47 19.47
C LEU A 317 9.15 15.67 20.98
N GLU A 318 8.78 14.63 21.73
CA GLU A 318 8.58 14.70 23.19
C GLU A 318 7.58 15.80 23.62
N LEU A 319 6.61 16.12 22.75
CA LEU A 319 5.61 17.18 23.00
C LEU A 319 4.40 16.68 23.79
N ILE A 320 4.24 15.36 23.89
CA ILE A 320 3.26 14.65 24.73
C ILE A 320 3.96 13.46 25.38
N SER A 321 3.49 13.03 26.54
CA SER A 321 4.03 11.88 27.31
C SER A 321 3.32 10.57 27.01
N SER A 322 2.11 10.62 26.45
CA SER A 322 1.33 9.44 26.08
C SER A 322 0.48 9.70 24.85
N ALA A 323 0.13 8.66 24.08
CA ALA A 323 -0.70 8.83 22.89
C ALA A 323 -2.07 9.50 23.18
N PRO A 324 -2.82 9.15 24.25
CA PRO A 324 -4.08 9.81 24.58
C PRO A 324 -3.98 11.31 24.91
N GLU A 325 -2.79 11.80 25.28
CA GLU A 325 -2.59 13.22 25.59
C GLU A 325 -2.72 14.11 24.34
N ILE A 326 -2.57 13.56 23.13
CA ILE A 326 -2.71 14.30 21.88
C ILE A 326 -4.07 15.01 21.79
N GLU A 327 -5.16 14.32 22.18
CA GLU A 327 -6.51 14.88 22.15
C GLU A 327 -6.62 16.06 23.13
N THR A 328 -6.09 15.88 24.34
CA THR A 328 -6.11 16.91 25.39
C THR A 328 -5.36 18.16 24.94
N LEU A 329 -4.19 17.97 24.33
CA LEU A 329 -3.37 19.07 23.83
C LEU A 329 -4.02 19.77 22.62
N ALA A 330 -4.55 19.01 21.66
CA ALA A 330 -5.25 19.54 20.48
C ALA A 330 -6.53 20.31 20.82
N ARG A 331 -7.14 20.02 21.98
CA ARG A 331 -8.31 20.76 22.52
C ARG A 331 -7.97 22.09 23.18
N THR A 332 -6.69 22.42 23.36
CA THR A 332 -6.28 23.74 23.89
C THR A 332 -6.43 24.87 22.86
N VAL A 333 -6.69 24.52 21.60
CA VAL A 333 -6.89 25.43 20.46
C VAL A 333 -8.18 25.08 19.72
N GLN A 334 -8.73 26.03 18.97
CA GLN A 334 -9.99 25.85 18.22
C GLN A 334 -9.77 25.22 16.83
N ASP A 335 -8.60 25.41 16.23
CA ASP A 335 -8.24 24.97 14.88
C ASP A 335 -6.74 24.66 14.78
N ASN A 336 -6.24 24.38 13.58
CA ASN A 336 -4.83 24.10 13.30
C ASN A 336 -3.96 25.37 13.16
N GLY A 337 -4.51 26.57 13.35
CA GLY A 337 -3.79 27.83 13.21
C GLY A 337 -3.24 28.13 11.80
N GLY A 338 -3.72 27.43 10.78
CA GLY A 338 -3.20 27.49 9.40
C GLY A 338 -1.99 26.59 9.14
N CYS A 339 -1.58 25.75 10.11
CA CYS A 339 -0.48 24.81 9.93
C CYS A 339 -0.97 23.42 9.49
N TYR A 340 -0.18 22.78 8.62
CA TYR A 340 -0.46 21.45 8.08
C TYR A 340 0.74 20.55 8.26
N ILE A 341 0.50 19.30 8.64
CA ILE A 341 1.53 18.27 8.78
C ILE A 341 1.24 17.17 7.78
N VAL A 342 2.08 17.03 6.74
CA VAL A 342 1.97 15.93 5.77
C VAL A 342 2.91 14.81 6.21
N PRO A 343 2.40 13.64 6.65
CA PRO A 343 3.21 12.66 7.36
C PRO A 343 3.87 11.62 6.44
N ALA A 344 4.56 12.07 5.40
CA ALA A 344 5.23 11.19 4.42
C ALA A 344 6.56 10.59 4.93
N PHE A 345 6.60 10.03 6.14
CA PHE A 345 7.84 9.51 6.76
C PHE A 345 8.44 8.30 6.01
N SER A 346 7.60 7.55 5.32
CA SER A 346 7.97 6.42 4.48
C SER A 346 7.60 6.64 3.00
N GLY A 347 7.47 7.91 2.58
CA GLY A 347 6.78 8.28 1.34
C GLY A 347 5.26 8.35 1.51
N LEU A 348 4.56 8.75 0.45
CA LEU A 348 3.10 8.74 0.37
C LEU A 348 2.62 7.47 -0.31
N PHE A 349 1.56 6.87 0.24
CA PHE A 349 0.86 5.74 -0.39
C PHE A 349 -0.34 6.25 -1.18
N ALA A 350 -1.40 5.45 -1.26
CA ALA A 350 -2.63 5.80 -1.94
C ALA A 350 -3.19 7.16 -1.47
N PRO A 351 -3.65 8.04 -2.39
CA PRO A 351 -3.70 7.86 -3.86
C PRO A 351 -2.38 8.21 -4.60
N HIS A 352 -1.39 8.76 -3.91
CA HIS A 352 -0.22 9.45 -4.47
C HIS A 352 0.93 8.54 -4.93
N TRP A 353 1.28 7.51 -4.15
CA TRP A 353 2.39 6.57 -4.42
C TRP A 353 3.77 7.20 -4.69
N HIS A 354 4.03 8.36 -4.06
CA HIS A 354 5.32 9.05 -4.12
C HIS A 354 6.26 8.55 -3.01
N SER A 355 7.09 7.55 -3.33
CA SER A 355 8.07 6.95 -2.38
C SER A 355 9.18 7.93 -1.96
N GLU A 356 9.44 8.94 -2.80
CA GLU A 356 10.41 9.99 -2.59
C GLU A 356 9.92 11.13 -1.68
N ALA A 357 8.60 11.22 -1.45
CA ALA A 357 8.02 12.27 -0.62
C ALA A 357 8.51 12.18 0.84
N ARG A 358 8.68 13.32 1.52
CA ARG A 358 9.10 13.35 2.93
C ARG A 358 8.18 14.21 3.78
N GLY A 359 8.17 13.92 5.08
CA GLY A 359 7.32 14.62 6.03
C GLY A 359 7.59 16.12 6.04
N VAL A 360 6.53 16.93 5.93
CA VAL A 360 6.60 18.40 5.91
C VAL A 360 5.64 18.97 6.94
N ILE A 361 6.10 20.01 7.65
CA ILE A 361 5.23 20.90 8.43
C ILE A 361 5.21 22.25 7.72
N ALA A 362 4.04 22.64 7.22
CA ALA A 362 3.82 23.89 6.49
C ALA A 362 2.95 24.87 7.27
N GLY A 363 3.00 26.16 6.90
CA GLY A 363 2.12 27.19 7.48
C GLY A 363 2.52 27.69 8.87
N LEU A 364 3.79 27.55 9.27
CA LEU A 364 4.25 28.03 10.57
C LEU A 364 4.31 29.58 10.62
N THR A 365 3.67 30.15 11.64
CA THR A 365 3.75 31.57 12.01
C THR A 365 4.07 31.70 13.50
N SER A 366 4.39 32.91 13.97
CA SER A 366 4.63 33.17 15.40
C SER A 366 3.39 32.95 16.30
N TYR A 367 2.21 32.74 15.71
CA TYR A 367 0.97 32.39 16.41
C TYR A 367 0.89 30.89 16.78
N ILE A 368 1.63 30.03 16.08
CA ILE A 368 1.54 28.58 16.26
C ILE A 368 2.06 28.16 17.64
N THR A 369 1.37 27.18 18.24
CA THR A 369 1.69 26.61 19.55
C THR A 369 1.73 25.08 19.44
N LYS A 370 2.20 24.41 20.49
CA LYS A 370 2.12 22.94 20.56
C LYS A 370 0.68 22.41 20.45
N GLY A 371 -0.33 23.19 20.84
CA GLY A 371 -1.74 22.85 20.66
C GLY A 371 -2.15 22.81 19.18
N HIS A 372 -1.72 23.81 18.40
CA HIS A 372 -1.95 23.85 16.94
C HIS A 372 -1.26 22.69 16.23
N LEU A 373 -0.03 22.34 16.63
CA LEU A 373 0.67 21.17 16.05
C LEU A 373 -0.03 19.85 16.40
N ALA A 374 -0.46 19.68 17.66
CA ALA A 374 -1.23 18.50 18.06
C ALA A 374 -2.56 18.39 17.29
N ARG A 375 -3.21 19.54 17.03
CA ARG A 375 -4.38 19.60 16.17
C ARG A 375 -4.06 19.15 14.74
N ALA A 376 -3.02 19.70 14.12
CA ALA A 376 -2.61 19.35 12.76
C ALA A 376 -2.21 17.87 12.62
N VAL A 377 -1.65 17.25 13.68
CA VAL A 377 -1.39 15.79 13.71
C VAL A 377 -2.68 14.98 13.55
N LEU A 378 -3.75 15.34 14.28
CA LEU A 378 -5.04 14.65 14.15
C LEU A 378 -5.68 14.96 12.80
N GLU A 379 -5.68 16.22 12.38
CA GLU A 379 -6.30 16.64 11.14
C GLU A 379 -5.65 16.00 9.91
N ALA A 380 -4.33 15.78 9.91
CA ALA A 380 -3.64 15.05 8.86
C ALA A 380 -4.22 13.65 8.61
N THR A 381 -4.71 12.97 9.66
CA THR A 381 -5.39 11.68 9.50
C THR A 381 -6.76 11.84 8.84
N GLY A 382 -7.50 12.90 9.19
CA GLY A 382 -8.77 13.22 8.55
C GLY A 382 -8.62 13.57 7.08
N TRP A 383 -7.62 14.38 6.73
CA TRP A 383 -7.37 14.78 5.35
C TRP A 383 -6.91 13.62 4.47
N GLN A 384 -5.96 12.79 4.95
CA GLN A 384 -5.58 11.56 4.25
C GLN A 384 -6.79 10.62 4.05
N THR A 385 -7.68 10.53 5.05
CA THR A 385 -8.92 9.73 4.91
C THR A 385 -9.80 10.29 3.79
N ARG A 386 -9.96 11.61 3.72
CA ARG A 386 -10.73 12.27 2.65
C ARG A 386 -10.14 12.01 1.27
N GLU A 387 -8.84 12.14 1.10
CA GLU A 387 -8.18 11.86 -0.20
C GLU A 387 -8.44 10.42 -0.67
N VAL A 388 -8.36 9.45 0.23
CA VAL A 388 -8.65 8.04 -0.08
C VAL A 388 -10.13 7.83 -0.42
N VAL A 389 -11.05 8.44 0.34
CA VAL A 389 -12.49 8.33 0.06
C VAL A 389 -12.85 8.98 -1.28
N ASP A 390 -12.33 10.17 -1.57
CA ASP A 390 -12.57 10.87 -2.83
C ASP A 390 -12.09 10.02 -4.02
N ALA A 391 -10.90 9.41 -3.92
CA ALA A 391 -10.36 8.52 -4.93
C ALA A 391 -11.21 7.25 -5.12
N MET A 392 -11.70 6.64 -4.03
CA MET A 392 -12.59 5.48 -4.11
C MET A 392 -13.96 5.81 -4.72
N ASN A 393 -14.53 6.97 -4.38
CA ASN A 393 -15.77 7.43 -4.96
C ASN A 393 -15.60 7.65 -6.48
N ALA A 394 -14.47 8.25 -6.89
CA ALA A 394 -14.15 8.47 -8.30
C ALA A 394 -13.95 7.16 -9.09
N ASP A 395 -13.36 6.13 -8.48
CA ASP A 395 -13.15 4.83 -9.11
C ASP A 395 -14.43 3.98 -9.20
N SER A 396 -15.22 3.97 -8.14
CA SER A 396 -16.38 3.06 -8.03
C SER A 396 -17.69 3.66 -8.53
N GLY A 397 -17.81 4.98 -8.60
CA GLY A 397 -19.09 5.67 -8.81
C GLY A 397 -20.07 5.51 -7.64
N LEU A 398 -19.64 4.90 -6.53
CA LEU A 398 -20.42 4.76 -5.30
C LEU A 398 -20.08 5.93 -4.39
N ALA A 399 -21.10 6.65 -3.92
CA ALA A 399 -20.90 7.66 -2.89
C ALA A 399 -20.88 6.98 -1.51
N LEU A 400 -19.79 7.15 -0.77
CA LEU A 400 -19.74 6.78 0.64
C LEU A 400 -20.90 7.48 1.39
N SER A 401 -21.69 6.73 2.13
CA SER A 401 -22.84 7.27 2.89
C SER A 401 -22.61 7.32 4.39
N THR A 402 -21.68 6.52 4.91
CA THR A 402 -21.30 6.43 6.31
C THR A 402 -19.95 5.72 6.40
N LEU A 403 -19.06 6.17 7.28
CA LEU A 403 -17.79 5.48 7.55
C LEU A 403 -17.86 4.76 8.90
N LYS A 404 -17.76 3.43 8.87
CA LYS A 404 -17.56 2.65 10.10
C LYS A 404 -16.08 2.65 10.46
N VAL A 405 -15.77 2.82 11.74
CA VAL A 405 -14.37 2.99 12.18
C VAL A 405 -14.03 2.04 13.31
N ASP A 406 -12.81 1.54 13.31
CA ASP A 406 -12.25 0.73 14.40
C ASP A 406 -10.75 1.00 14.55
N GLY A 407 -10.09 0.38 15.53
CA GLY A 407 -8.70 0.63 15.87
C GLY A 407 -8.49 1.67 16.98
N GLY A 408 -7.27 1.71 17.52
CA GLY A 408 -6.97 2.43 18.75
C GLY A 408 -7.18 3.94 18.69
N MET A 409 -6.96 4.57 17.53
CA MET A 409 -7.17 6.02 17.39
C MET A 409 -8.64 6.42 17.46
N THR A 410 -9.57 5.47 17.27
CA THR A 410 -11.00 5.77 17.34
C THR A 410 -11.48 6.16 18.75
N ALA A 411 -10.64 5.98 19.78
CA ALA A 411 -10.88 6.51 21.12
C ALA A 411 -10.82 8.05 21.17
N ASP A 412 -10.11 8.70 20.24
CA ASP A 412 -10.00 10.15 20.14
C ASP A 412 -11.26 10.74 19.50
N ASN A 413 -12.12 11.34 20.33
CA ASN A 413 -13.42 11.84 19.88
C ASN A 413 -13.28 13.12 19.04
N LEU A 414 -12.16 13.83 19.16
CA LEU A 414 -11.86 15.02 18.36
C LEU A 414 -11.53 14.63 16.92
N LEU A 415 -10.70 13.60 16.75
CA LEU A 415 -10.40 13.00 15.46
C LEU A 415 -11.66 12.44 14.81
N MET A 416 -12.50 11.71 15.55
CA MET A 416 -13.75 11.13 14.99
C MET A 416 -14.71 12.22 14.49
N GLN A 417 -14.85 13.32 15.24
CA GLN A 417 -15.63 14.47 14.78
C GLN A 417 -15.02 15.09 13.52
N PHE A 418 -13.71 15.30 13.50
CA PHE A 418 -13.02 15.91 12.35
C PHE A 418 -13.13 15.04 11.09
N ILE A 419 -13.03 13.71 11.20
CA ILE A 419 -13.25 12.81 10.06
C ILE A 419 -14.68 12.94 9.53
N ALA A 420 -15.69 12.99 10.40
CA ALA A 420 -17.08 13.18 9.97
C ALA A 420 -17.26 14.54 9.26
N ASP A 421 -16.62 15.58 9.79
CA ASP A 421 -16.64 16.92 9.23
C ASP A 421 -16.06 16.99 7.82
N VAL A 422 -14.86 16.42 7.61
CA VAL A 422 -14.16 16.51 6.33
C VAL A 422 -14.71 15.57 5.26
N LEU A 423 -15.31 14.44 5.66
CA LEU A 423 -15.95 13.51 4.72
C LEU A 423 -17.40 13.88 4.37
N ASP A 424 -18.04 14.75 5.17
CA ASP A 424 -19.46 15.08 5.05
C ASP A 424 -20.41 13.89 5.20
N VAL A 425 -20.01 12.86 5.96
CA VAL A 425 -20.83 11.68 6.24
C VAL A 425 -20.75 11.30 7.71
N PRO A 426 -21.75 10.58 8.26
CA PRO A 426 -21.66 10.05 9.60
C PRO A 426 -20.45 9.13 9.77
N VAL A 427 -19.74 9.29 10.88
CA VAL A 427 -18.69 8.36 11.35
C VAL A 427 -19.26 7.55 12.50
N VAL A 428 -19.08 6.23 12.49
CA VAL A 428 -19.70 5.33 13.47
C VAL A 428 -18.69 4.36 14.06
N ARG A 429 -18.56 4.38 15.39
CA ARG A 429 -17.70 3.47 16.16
C ARG A 429 -18.54 2.33 16.75
N PRO A 430 -18.17 1.05 16.54
CA PRO A 430 -18.88 -0.10 17.10
C PRO A 430 -18.60 -0.27 18.59
N MET A 431 -19.44 -1.06 19.26
CA MET A 431 -19.27 -1.43 20.67
C MET A 431 -18.13 -2.41 20.91
N VAL A 432 -17.94 -3.36 19.98
CA VAL A 432 -16.81 -4.28 19.98
C VAL A 432 -15.70 -3.67 19.14
N ALA A 433 -14.56 -3.36 19.77
CA ALA A 433 -13.43 -2.71 19.10
C ALA A 433 -12.60 -3.72 18.27
N GLU A 434 -12.63 -5.00 18.66
CA GLU A 434 -11.92 -6.12 18.03
C GLU A 434 -12.65 -6.62 16.78
N THR A 435 -12.91 -5.73 15.82
CA THR A 435 -13.72 -6.02 14.62
C THR A 435 -13.10 -7.09 13.73
N VAL A 436 -11.77 -7.19 13.69
CA VAL A 436 -11.03 -8.26 12.99
C VAL A 436 -11.44 -9.63 13.54
N SER A 437 -11.30 -9.84 14.85
CA SER A 437 -11.65 -11.10 15.49
C SER A 437 -13.16 -11.37 15.44
N LEU A 438 -13.99 -10.34 15.60
CA LEU A 438 -15.43 -10.45 15.47
C LEU A 438 -15.84 -10.87 14.05
N GLY A 439 -15.19 -10.35 13.01
CA GLY A 439 -15.45 -10.71 11.63
C GLY A 439 -15.09 -12.15 11.31
N ALA A 440 -13.93 -12.63 11.76
CA ALA A 440 -13.57 -14.03 11.64
C ALA A 440 -14.56 -14.95 12.40
N ALA A 441 -14.98 -14.56 13.60
CA ALA A 441 -16.00 -15.28 14.34
C ALA A 441 -17.34 -15.28 13.58
N TYR A 442 -17.83 -14.13 13.12
CA TYR A 442 -19.06 -14.03 12.34
C TYR A 442 -19.04 -14.90 11.09
N ALA A 443 -17.95 -14.90 10.34
CA ALA A 443 -17.79 -15.77 9.18
C ALA A 443 -17.87 -17.26 9.61
N ALA A 444 -17.08 -17.70 10.59
CA ALA A 444 -17.10 -19.10 11.03
C ALA A 444 -18.48 -19.53 11.58
N GLY A 445 -19.13 -18.65 12.36
CA GLY A 445 -20.45 -18.90 12.92
C GLY A 445 -21.55 -18.93 11.84
N LEU A 446 -21.45 -18.11 10.80
CA LEU A 446 -22.34 -18.15 9.64
C LEU A 446 -22.18 -19.48 8.89
N SER A 447 -20.94 -19.90 8.61
CA SER A 447 -20.64 -21.16 7.91
C SER A 447 -21.26 -22.38 8.59
N VAL A 448 -21.24 -22.42 9.93
CA VAL A 448 -21.77 -23.55 10.71
C VAL A 448 -23.23 -23.40 11.12
N GLY A 449 -23.93 -22.36 10.65
CA GLY A 449 -25.33 -22.09 10.97
C GLY A 449 -25.59 -21.65 12.41
N TYR A 450 -24.56 -21.14 13.12
CA TYR A 450 -24.72 -20.57 14.45
C TYR A 450 -25.44 -19.22 14.40
N TRP A 451 -25.11 -18.41 13.41
CA TRP A 451 -25.92 -17.28 12.97
C TRP A 451 -26.57 -17.64 11.62
N PRO A 452 -27.87 -17.35 11.44
CA PRO A 452 -28.63 -17.88 10.30
C PRO A 452 -28.35 -17.16 8.98
N ASP A 453 -28.02 -15.87 9.04
CA ASP A 453 -27.91 -14.98 7.88
C ASP A 453 -27.12 -13.71 8.19
N LEU A 454 -26.75 -12.95 7.15
CA LEU A 454 -26.05 -11.66 7.26
C LEU A 454 -26.86 -10.62 8.03
N GLU A 455 -28.20 -10.67 7.95
CA GLU A 455 -29.08 -9.79 8.72
C GLU A 455 -28.99 -10.06 10.24
N GLY A 456 -28.82 -11.32 10.64
CA GLY A 456 -28.53 -11.72 12.01
C GLY A 456 -27.23 -11.13 12.53
N LEU A 457 -26.20 -11.08 11.69
CA LEU A 457 -24.94 -10.43 12.03
C LEU A 457 -25.11 -8.91 12.19
N ARG A 458 -25.87 -8.25 11.30
CA ARG A 458 -26.22 -6.83 11.43
C ARG A 458 -26.95 -6.53 12.75
N ARG A 459 -27.87 -7.41 13.18
CA ARG A 459 -28.58 -7.26 14.47
C ARG A 459 -27.67 -7.35 15.69
N ASN A 460 -26.57 -8.10 15.61
CA ASN A 460 -25.58 -8.20 16.68
C ASN A 460 -24.56 -7.05 16.66
N TRP A 461 -24.48 -6.30 15.56
CA TRP A 461 -23.63 -5.14 15.47
C TRP A 461 -24.28 -3.97 16.23
N HIS A 462 -23.58 -3.48 17.25
CA HIS A 462 -24.07 -2.40 18.11
C HIS A 462 -23.14 -1.20 18.02
N ARG A 463 -23.75 -0.01 17.95
CA ARG A 463 -23.06 1.26 17.90
C ARG A 463 -22.68 1.73 19.31
N ALA A 464 -21.41 2.10 19.52
CA ALA A 464 -20.96 2.80 20.73
C ALA A 464 -21.04 4.32 20.60
N GLY A 465 -20.78 4.87 19.41
CA GLY A 465 -20.78 6.31 19.17
C GLY A 465 -21.01 6.64 17.70
N GLN A 466 -21.54 7.83 17.45
CA GLN A 466 -21.68 8.41 16.11
C GLN A 466 -21.40 9.90 16.16
N TRP A 467 -20.68 10.36 15.14
CA TRP A 467 -20.40 11.76 14.90
C TRP A 467 -21.06 12.15 13.59
N LEU A 468 -21.70 13.33 13.59
CA LEU A 468 -22.36 13.88 12.43
C LEU A 468 -21.56 15.09 11.92
N PRO A 469 -21.51 15.32 10.60
CA PRO A 469 -20.82 16.48 10.04
C PRO A 469 -21.39 17.79 10.62
N ALA A 470 -20.51 18.67 11.08
CA ALA A 470 -20.82 19.97 11.65
C ALA A 470 -19.98 21.11 11.02
N MET A 471 -18.95 20.79 10.24
CA MET A 471 -18.13 21.77 9.54
C MET A 471 -18.87 22.39 8.34
N ALA A 472 -18.80 23.72 8.22
CA ALA A 472 -19.38 24.43 7.09
C ALA A 472 -18.70 24.04 5.76
N PRO A 473 -19.45 23.82 4.66
CA PRO A 473 -18.87 23.40 3.39
C PRO A 473 -17.75 24.31 2.86
N THR A 474 -17.93 25.63 2.97
CA THR A 474 -16.92 26.60 2.52
C THR A 474 -15.59 26.50 3.29
N ARG A 475 -15.67 26.25 4.60
CA ARG A 475 -14.48 26.02 5.44
C ARG A 475 -13.80 24.71 5.04
N ARG A 476 -14.57 23.64 4.90
CA ARG A 476 -14.10 22.32 4.50
C ARG A 476 -13.35 22.33 3.17
N ASP A 477 -13.86 23.05 2.17
CA ASP A 477 -13.23 23.13 0.85
C ASP A 477 -11.97 24.01 0.88
N THR A 478 -11.97 25.08 1.67
CA THR A 478 -10.80 25.95 1.85
C THR A 478 -9.65 25.21 2.52
N GLU A 479 -9.91 24.53 3.64
CA GLU A 479 -8.87 23.79 4.36
C GLU A 479 -8.35 22.60 3.55
N TYR A 480 -9.21 21.93 2.77
CA TYR A 480 -8.77 20.85 1.90
C TYR A 480 -7.88 21.32 0.74
N ALA A 481 -8.17 22.49 0.16
CA ALA A 481 -7.30 23.09 -0.85
C ALA A 481 -5.91 23.40 -0.28
N GLN A 482 -5.83 23.86 0.98
CA GLN A 482 -4.58 24.11 1.67
C GLN A 482 -3.84 22.82 2.04
N TRP A 483 -4.56 21.78 2.47
CA TRP A 483 -3.98 20.45 2.67
C TRP A 483 -3.30 19.95 1.40
N ARG A 484 -3.99 20.01 0.26
CA ARG A 484 -3.44 19.59 -1.03
C ARG A 484 -2.18 20.38 -1.41
N GLN A 485 -2.18 21.69 -1.20
CA GLN A 485 -0.98 22.50 -1.40
C GLN A 485 0.18 22.03 -0.51
N ALA A 486 -0.09 21.70 0.76
CA ALA A 486 0.92 21.17 1.66
C ALA A 486 1.45 19.79 1.19
N VAL A 487 0.59 18.93 0.63
CA VAL A 487 0.99 17.63 0.05
C VAL A 487 1.91 17.82 -1.15
N GLU A 488 1.58 18.74 -2.06
CA GLU A 488 2.41 19.03 -3.24
C GLU A 488 3.82 19.49 -2.87
N LEU A 489 3.99 20.19 -1.74
CA LEU A 489 5.31 20.58 -1.23
C LEU A 489 6.18 19.40 -0.81
N THR A 490 5.61 18.21 -0.63
CA THR A 490 6.37 17.00 -0.26
C THR A 490 6.98 16.29 -1.46
N PHE A 491 6.53 16.57 -2.68
CA PHE A 491 6.94 15.83 -3.87
C PHE A 491 8.39 16.14 -4.28
N GLY A 492 9.08 15.12 -4.82
CA GLY A 492 10.47 15.27 -5.28
C GLY A 492 11.49 15.60 -4.19
N TRP A 493 11.16 15.36 -2.91
CA TRP A 493 12.03 15.71 -1.79
C TRP A 493 13.33 14.90 -1.77
N MET A 494 13.24 13.57 -1.90
CA MET A 494 14.40 12.74 -2.17
C MET A 494 14.62 12.59 -3.67
N ARG A 495 15.86 12.71 -4.12
CA ARG A 495 16.25 12.31 -5.47
C ARG A 495 16.95 10.96 -5.39
N PRO A 496 16.61 9.97 -6.22
CA PRO A 496 17.40 8.75 -6.32
C PRO A 496 18.85 9.13 -6.66
N ALA A 497 19.83 8.48 -6.01
CA ALA A 497 21.20 8.55 -6.47
C ALA A 497 21.28 7.84 -7.83
N HIS A 498 21.25 8.62 -8.92
CA HIS A 498 21.32 8.06 -10.26
C HIS A 498 22.73 7.53 -10.54
N ASP A 499 22.85 6.21 -10.70
CA ASP A 499 23.90 5.59 -11.49
C ASP A 499 23.75 6.06 -12.96
N SER A 500 24.86 6.38 -13.59
CA SER A 500 24.97 7.24 -14.79
C SER A 500 24.62 6.55 -16.12
N ARG A 501 23.58 5.70 -16.15
CA ARG A 501 23.08 5.07 -17.38
C ARG A 501 21.55 5.08 -17.42
N ARG A 502 20.99 6.04 -18.17
CA ARG A 502 19.53 6.25 -18.32
C ARG A 502 18.89 5.17 -19.23
N PRO A 503 17.72 4.59 -18.88
CA PRO A 503 16.98 3.67 -19.76
C PRO A 503 16.22 4.42 -20.86
N ALA A 504 15.94 3.75 -21.98
CA ALA A 504 15.13 4.29 -23.08
C ALA A 504 13.63 4.18 -22.75
N GLY A 505 12.90 5.30 -22.81
CA GLY A 505 11.43 5.31 -22.67
C GLY A 505 10.82 6.44 -21.82
N THR A 506 11.63 7.34 -21.26
CA THR A 506 11.12 8.52 -20.52
C THR A 506 10.36 9.47 -21.46
N ASP A 507 9.24 10.04 -20.99
CA ASP A 507 8.50 11.08 -21.70
C ASP A 507 9.44 12.24 -22.05
N LEU A 508 9.47 12.60 -23.34
CA LEU A 508 10.43 13.54 -23.90
C LEU A 508 10.23 14.96 -23.34
N ILE A 509 9.01 15.29 -22.93
CA ILE A 509 8.69 16.57 -22.27
C ILE A 509 9.27 16.61 -20.85
N ASP A 510 9.12 15.52 -20.09
CA ASP A 510 9.71 15.42 -18.75
C ASP A 510 11.24 15.46 -18.79
N VAL A 511 11.84 14.86 -19.82
CA VAL A 511 13.29 14.92 -20.08
C VAL A 511 13.74 16.36 -20.34
N ILE A 512 13.01 17.12 -21.16
CA ILE A 512 13.33 18.52 -21.47
C ILE A 512 13.21 19.41 -20.23
N LEU A 513 12.16 19.22 -19.42
CA LEU A 513 11.96 20.00 -18.20
C LEU A 513 13.01 19.69 -17.11
N ASP A 514 13.42 18.43 -16.99
CA ASP A 514 14.50 18.02 -16.07
C ASP A 514 15.86 18.57 -16.50
N ASP A 515 16.17 18.49 -17.80
CA ASP A 515 17.41 19.05 -18.36
C ASP A 515 17.50 20.57 -18.13
N HIS A 516 16.42 21.34 -18.30
CA HIS A 516 16.39 22.78 -18.03
C HIS A 516 16.68 23.12 -16.56
N ARG A 517 16.05 22.39 -15.62
CA ARG A 517 16.28 22.58 -14.18
C ARG A 517 17.73 22.28 -13.81
N GLN A 518 18.32 21.27 -14.43
CA GLN A 518 19.71 20.90 -14.20
C GLN A 518 20.71 21.89 -14.85
N ILE A 519 20.39 22.45 -16.03
CA ILE A 519 21.18 23.52 -16.65
C ILE A 519 21.18 24.78 -15.76
N GLU A 520 20.02 25.20 -15.25
CA GLU A 520 19.94 26.32 -14.33
C GLU A 520 20.79 26.10 -13.06
N HIS A 521 20.76 24.89 -12.52
CA HIS A 521 21.55 24.52 -11.35
C HIS A 521 23.06 24.65 -11.62
N LEU A 522 23.56 24.08 -12.73
CA LEU A 522 24.96 24.18 -13.12
C LEU A 522 25.38 25.63 -13.42
N LEU A 523 24.49 26.45 -13.97
CA LEU A 523 24.73 27.88 -14.18
C LEU A 523 24.82 28.65 -12.87
N ARG A 524 24.05 28.26 -11.84
CA ARG A 524 24.18 28.82 -10.49
C ARG A 524 25.48 28.37 -9.83
N GLU A 525 25.89 27.11 -9.99
CA GLU A 525 27.18 26.62 -9.50
C GLU A 525 28.37 27.38 -10.11
N LEU A 526 28.31 27.74 -11.41
CA LEU A 526 29.34 28.55 -12.09
C LEU A 526 29.43 30.00 -11.60
N ARG A 527 28.45 30.48 -10.82
CA ARG A 527 28.49 31.81 -10.18
C ARG A 527 29.20 31.79 -8.82
N ASN A 528 29.47 30.60 -8.27
CA ASN A 528 30.22 30.46 -7.03
C ASN A 528 31.73 30.37 -7.32
N GLU A 529 32.54 31.12 -6.58
CA GLU A 529 33.99 31.26 -6.79
C GLU A 529 34.76 29.99 -6.39
N ASP A 530 34.23 29.19 -5.47
CA ASP A 530 34.87 27.97 -4.94
C ASP A 530 34.55 26.69 -5.73
N THR A 531 33.76 26.80 -6.81
CA THR A 531 33.33 25.65 -7.61
C THR A 531 34.45 25.14 -8.52
N ASP A 532 34.56 23.81 -8.66
CA ASP A 532 35.36 23.18 -9.73
C ASP A 532 34.73 23.48 -11.09
N ARG A 533 35.10 24.63 -11.67
CA ARG A 533 34.56 25.12 -12.94
C ARG A 533 34.80 24.14 -14.09
N ALA A 534 35.90 23.38 -14.08
CA ALA A 534 36.21 22.45 -15.15
C ALA A 534 35.23 21.27 -15.15
N ARG A 535 34.91 20.72 -13.97
CA ARG A 535 33.87 19.71 -13.79
C ARG A 535 32.51 20.22 -14.26
N VAL A 536 32.09 21.40 -13.76
CA VAL A 536 30.76 21.95 -14.05
C VAL A 536 30.59 22.31 -15.52
N LEU A 537 31.63 22.83 -16.19
CA LEU A 537 31.60 23.08 -17.63
C LEU A 537 31.52 21.78 -18.46
N SER A 538 32.14 20.70 -17.99
CA SER A 538 32.04 19.39 -18.63
C SER A 538 30.64 18.79 -18.50
N GLU A 539 30.04 18.87 -17.32
CA GLU A 539 28.67 18.40 -17.07
C GLU A 539 27.64 19.23 -17.83
N LEU A 540 27.82 20.55 -17.86
CA LEU A 540 26.95 21.45 -18.62
C LEU A 540 27.05 21.20 -20.12
N SER A 541 28.25 20.89 -20.64
CA SER A 541 28.44 20.49 -22.04
C SER A 541 27.68 19.21 -22.39
N ALA A 542 27.84 18.17 -21.57
CA ALA A 542 27.21 16.87 -21.79
C ALA A 542 25.69 16.97 -21.77
N LEU A 543 25.17 17.75 -20.82
CA LEU A 543 23.75 17.99 -20.65
C LEU A 543 23.17 18.79 -21.82
N LEU A 544 23.84 19.89 -22.23
CA LEU A 544 23.42 20.66 -23.41
C LEU A 544 23.46 19.81 -24.68
N GLY A 545 24.48 18.95 -24.84
CA GLY A 545 24.59 18.05 -25.99
C GLY A 545 23.44 17.04 -26.05
N ALA A 546 23.10 16.43 -24.91
CA ALA A 546 21.95 15.52 -24.81
C ALA A 546 20.61 16.25 -25.03
N HIS A 547 20.47 17.45 -24.46
CA HIS A 547 19.30 18.30 -24.58
C HIS A 547 19.03 18.69 -26.03
N PHE A 548 20.02 19.25 -26.74
CA PHE A 548 19.87 19.61 -28.16
C PHE A 548 19.57 18.39 -29.04
N ALA A 549 20.17 17.23 -28.76
CA ALA A 549 19.88 16.00 -29.49
C ALA A 549 18.45 15.46 -29.24
N ALA A 550 17.90 15.70 -28.04
CA ALA A 550 16.51 15.38 -27.72
C ALA A 550 15.55 16.34 -28.42
N THR A 551 15.85 17.64 -28.43
CA THR A 551 15.06 18.68 -29.09
C THR A 551 15.07 18.54 -30.61
N GLU A 552 16.22 18.22 -31.24
CA GLU A 552 16.28 17.94 -32.69
C GLU A 552 15.40 16.75 -33.10
N ARG A 553 15.26 15.72 -32.24
CA ARG A 553 14.38 14.58 -32.51
C ARG A 553 12.90 14.95 -32.50
N ILE A 554 12.52 16.03 -31.82
CA ILE A 554 11.16 16.60 -31.88
C ILE A 554 11.00 17.37 -33.18
N LEU A 555 11.90 18.31 -33.44
CA LEU A 555 11.83 19.22 -34.59
C LEU A 555 11.96 18.52 -35.96
N HIS A 556 12.57 17.33 -36.01
CA HIS A 556 12.77 16.57 -37.25
C HIS A 556 11.88 15.34 -37.41
N LYS A 557 10.94 15.07 -36.48
CA LYS A 557 9.95 13.99 -36.65
C LYS A 557 8.87 14.41 -37.66
N ARG A 558 9.21 14.43 -38.95
CA ARG A 558 8.21 14.33 -40.02
C ARG A 558 7.67 12.90 -40.05
N VAL A 559 6.44 12.73 -39.60
CA VAL A 559 5.65 11.52 -39.83
C VAL A 559 4.72 11.82 -41.01
N ASP A 560 4.86 11.03 -42.07
CA ASP A 560 4.12 11.14 -43.33
C ASP A 560 2.68 10.63 -43.15
N ILE A 561 1.88 11.34 -42.34
CA ILE A 561 0.47 11.02 -42.07
C ILE A 561 -0.33 12.32 -42.16
N SER A 562 -1.47 12.26 -42.85
CA SER A 562 -2.47 13.35 -42.91
C SER A 562 -3.01 13.65 -41.52
N LEU A 563 -2.47 14.66 -40.85
CA LEU A 563 -2.90 15.13 -39.53
C LEU A 563 -3.98 16.24 -39.65
N ASP A 564 -4.92 16.25 -38.71
CA ASP A 564 -5.94 17.29 -38.58
C ASP A 564 -5.33 18.66 -38.28
N GLN A 565 -5.99 19.73 -38.74
CA GLN A 565 -5.50 21.12 -38.67
C GLN A 565 -5.21 21.58 -37.22
N ASP A 566 -6.00 21.12 -36.24
CA ASP A 566 -5.82 21.48 -34.83
C ASP A 566 -4.55 20.89 -34.20
N ILE A 567 -4.08 19.74 -34.70
CA ILE A 567 -2.83 19.11 -34.25
C ILE A 567 -1.63 19.85 -34.85
N LEU A 568 -1.72 20.25 -36.12
CA LEU A 568 -0.68 21.06 -36.77
C LEU A 568 -0.49 22.42 -36.10
N ASP A 569 -1.58 23.06 -35.66
CA ASP A 569 -1.53 24.34 -34.95
C ASP A 569 -0.94 24.17 -33.53
N LEU A 570 -1.24 23.07 -32.85
CA LEU A 570 -0.64 22.72 -31.56
C LEU A 570 0.86 22.40 -31.70
N GLU A 571 1.24 21.63 -32.71
CA GLU A 571 2.63 21.31 -33.05
C GLU A 571 3.42 22.58 -33.38
N ALA A 572 2.86 23.48 -34.20
CA ALA A 572 3.49 24.76 -34.51
C ALA A 572 3.65 25.66 -33.27
N ALA A 573 2.67 25.65 -32.35
CA ALA A 573 2.75 26.38 -31.09
C ALA A 573 3.83 25.80 -30.15
N VAL A 574 3.95 24.47 -30.08
CA VAL A 574 4.99 23.77 -29.32
C VAL A 574 6.37 24.03 -29.93
N GLU A 575 6.52 23.97 -31.25
CA GLU A 575 7.78 24.31 -31.93
C GLU A 575 8.20 25.76 -31.70
N ALA A 576 7.25 26.70 -31.76
CA ALA A 576 7.52 28.10 -31.49
C ALA A 576 7.95 28.32 -30.03
N HIS A 577 7.31 27.63 -29.09
CA HIS A 577 7.66 27.68 -27.67
C HIS A 577 9.07 27.13 -27.41
N ILE A 578 9.39 25.96 -27.97
CA ILE A 578 10.73 25.34 -27.88
C ILE A 578 11.82 26.29 -28.42
N ARG A 579 11.58 26.93 -29.57
CA ARG A 579 12.55 27.88 -30.14
C ARG A 579 12.75 29.14 -29.28
N ASP A 580 11.71 29.63 -28.64
CA ASP A 580 11.80 30.76 -27.72
C ASP A 580 12.51 30.39 -26.41
N GLU A 581 12.32 29.16 -25.91
CA GLU A 581 13.04 28.63 -24.75
C GLU A 581 14.55 28.45 -25.05
N GLU A 582 14.92 27.85 -26.19
CA GLU A 582 16.33 27.72 -26.60
C GLU A 582 17.01 29.09 -26.72
N ARG A 583 16.29 30.08 -27.27
CA ARG A 583 16.80 31.45 -27.39
C ARG A 583 16.99 32.10 -26.02
N THR A 584 16.11 31.81 -25.08
CA THR A 584 16.20 32.29 -23.69
C THR A 584 17.40 31.67 -22.99
N LEU A 585 17.60 30.36 -23.13
CA LEU A 585 18.73 29.62 -22.60
C LEU A 585 20.07 30.13 -23.15
N LEU A 586 20.16 30.35 -24.46
CA LEU A 586 21.35 30.93 -25.11
C LEU A 586 21.66 32.33 -24.59
N ASN A 587 20.63 33.13 -24.30
CA ASN A 587 20.81 34.46 -23.71
C ASN A 587 21.27 34.38 -22.25
N GLU A 588 20.79 33.42 -21.47
CA GLU A 588 21.26 33.20 -20.09
C GLU A 588 22.70 32.68 -20.01
N LEU A 589 23.09 31.77 -20.90
CA LEU A 589 24.47 31.31 -21.05
C LEU A 589 25.39 32.49 -21.38
N ARG A 590 24.96 33.40 -22.27
CA ARG A 590 25.68 34.63 -22.60
C ARG A 590 25.72 35.66 -21.47
N ARG A 591 24.78 35.63 -20.52
CA ARG A 591 24.81 36.53 -19.35
C ARG A 591 25.64 35.97 -18.21
N SER A 592 25.64 34.65 -18.05
CA SER A 592 26.21 33.98 -16.87
C SER A 592 27.67 33.57 -17.05
N LEU A 593 28.14 33.35 -18.28
CA LEU A 593 29.49 32.84 -18.54
C LEU A 593 30.48 33.96 -18.91
N SER A 594 31.69 33.89 -18.36
CA SER A 594 32.81 34.76 -18.77
C SER A 594 33.27 34.43 -20.20
N PRO A 595 34.01 35.32 -20.89
CA PRO A 595 34.52 35.06 -22.24
C PRO A 595 35.38 33.77 -22.31
N SER A 596 36.21 33.51 -21.29
CA SER A 596 37.02 32.30 -21.20
C SER A 596 36.20 31.03 -21.01
N ASP A 597 35.15 31.08 -20.20
CA ASP A 597 34.26 29.94 -19.95
C ASP A 597 33.43 29.61 -21.20
N ARG A 598 33.00 30.62 -21.97
CA ARG A 598 32.32 30.39 -23.26
C ARG A 598 33.22 29.70 -24.26
N THR A 599 34.50 30.08 -24.31
CA THR A 599 35.48 29.41 -25.18
C THR A 599 35.78 27.98 -24.70
N ALA A 600 35.83 27.72 -23.40
CA ALA A 600 35.99 26.38 -22.84
C ALA A 600 34.78 25.49 -23.12
N LEU A 601 33.56 25.98 -22.87
CA LEU A 601 32.30 25.31 -23.16
C LEU A 601 32.16 24.99 -24.65
N GLY A 602 32.47 25.95 -25.53
CA GLY A 602 32.42 25.72 -26.98
C GLY A 602 33.40 24.65 -27.46
N ARG A 603 34.57 24.53 -26.82
CA ARG A 603 35.55 23.46 -27.12
C ARG A 603 35.08 22.09 -26.63
N ALA A 604 34.52 22.02 -25.41
CA ALA A 604 33.96 20.80 -24.84
C ALA A 604 32.77 20.28 -25.69
N PHE A 605 31.85 21.19 -26.05
CA PHE A 605 30.68 20.87 -26.86
C PHE A 605 31.09 20.35 -28.25
N THR A 606 32.07 20.98 -28.90
CA THR A 606 32.59 20.51 -30.20
C THR A 606 33.22 19.11 -30.10
N ALA A 607 33.82 18.75 -28.96
CA ALA A 607 34.39 17.43 -28.74
C ALA A 607 33.30 16.36 -28.54
N GLU A 608 32.23 16.67 -27.80
CA GLU A 608 31.08 15.78 -27.61
C GLU A 608 30.25 15.58 -28.88
N SER A 609 29.99 16.65 -29.65
CA SER A 609 29.25 16.55 -30.92
C SER A 609 29.98 15.70 -31.96
N ARG A 610 31.33 15.68 -31.93
CA ARG A 610 32.14 14.77 -32.76
C ARG A 610 32.02 13.30 -32.31
N ASN A 611 31.94 13.04 -31.01
CA ASN A 611 31.67 11.70 -30.48
C ASN A 611 30.25 11.22 -30.85
N TYR A 612 29.27 12.12 -30.83
CA TYR A 612 27.89 11.81 -31.22
C TYR A 612 27.76 11.54 -32.74
N ALA A 613 28.40 12.35 -33.59
CA ALA A 613 28.42 12.13 -35.04
C ALA A 613 29.13 10.82 -35.45
N ALA A 614 30.09 10.34 -34.67
CA ALA A 614 30.73 9.05 -34.87
C ALA A 614 29.81 7.86 -34.52
N ILE A 615 28.89 8.04 -33.57
CA ILE A 615 27.90 7.03 -33.15
C ILE A 615 26.74 6.91 -34.16
N VAL A 616 26.39 7.99 -34.87
CA VAL A 616 25.29 8.00 -35.86
C VAL A 616 25.72 7.42 -37.23
N ARG A 617 27.02 7.42 -37.57
CA ARG A 617 27.55 6.95 -38.87
C ARG A 617 27.71 5.43 -39.02
N THR A 618 27.34 4.62 -38.03
CA THR A 618 27.47 3.15 -38.07
C THR A 618 26.17 2.40 -38.40
N ARG A 619 25.13 3.07 -38.91
CA ARG A 619 23.95 2.36 -39.47
C ARG A 619 24.26 1.85 -40.90
N PRO A 620 24.02 0.57 -41.21
CA PRO A 620 24.16 0.07 -42.57
C PRO A 620 23.07 0.68 -43.45
N THR A 621 23.46 1.25 -44.59
CA THR A 621 22.55 1.65 -45.66
C THR A 621 21.93 0.40 -46.28
N ILE A 622 20.63 0.22 -46.15
CA ILE A 622 19.84 -0.73 -46.93
C ILE A 622 19.67 -0.13 -48.33
N PRO A 623 20.00 -0.84 -49.43
CA PRO A 623 19.77 -0.34 -50.78
C PRO A 623 18.29 -0.38 -51.10
N HIS A 624 17.77 0.71 -51.67
CA HIS A 624 16.48 0.74 -52.33
C HIS A 624 16.63 0.15 -53.74
N ASP A 625 15.85 -0.88 -54.05
CA ASP A 625 15.40 -1.19 -55.40
C ASP A 625 13.94 -1.71 -55.33
N GLU A 626 13.18 -1.28 -56.34
CA GLU A 626 11.78 -1.51 -56.76
C GLU A 626 10.84 -2.44 -55.97
#